data_AF-A0A1G3RI14-F1
#
_entry.id   AF-A0A1G3RI14-F1
#
_cell.length_a   1.000
_cell.length_b   1.000
_cell.length_c   1.000
_cell.angle_alpha   90.00
_cell.angle_beta   90.00
_cell.angle_gamma   90.00
#
_symmetry.space_group_name_H-M   'P 1'
#
loop_
_entity.id
_entity.type
_entity.pdbx_description
1 polymer ?
#
loop_
_entity_poly.entity_id
_entity_poly.type
_entity_poly.pdbx_seq_one_letter_code
_entity_poly.pdbx_strand_id
1 'polypeptide(L)'
;MNAESVEVPDAWAKLRRQSWARLLRKVYEVDPFICPKCQGTMSVVAIIEDPAELTKIIEWAKKQEKEPPLTVCAVSPPELALLLA
;
A
#
# COMPACT_ATOMS: atom_id res chain seq x y z
N MET A 1 25.31 37.67 -33.19
CA MET A 1 25.32 38.07 -31.77
C MET A 1 24.76 36.88 -31.01
N ASN A 2 25.64 36.12 -30.36
CA ASN A 2 25.29 34.81 -29.78
C ASN A 2 24.64 35.05 -28.41
N ALA A 3 23.37 34.68 -28.28
CA ALA A 3 22.65 34.71 -27.02
C ALA A 3 23.03 33.46 -26.23
N GLU A 4 24.11 33.56 -25.45
CA GLU A 4 24.48 32.57 -24.46
C GLU A 4 23.36 32.47 -23.43
N SER A 5 22.54 31.42 -23.52
CA SER A 5 21.50 31.11 -22.56
C SER A 5 22.15 30.59 -21.28
N VAL A 6 22.30 31.47 -20.29
CA VAL A 6 22.79 31.11 -18.96
C VAL A 6 21.79 30.17 -18.30
N GLU A 7 22.10 28.88 -18.25
CA GLU A 7 21.32 27.89 -17.51
C GLU A 7 21.51 28.11 -16.01
N VAL A 8 20.54 28.78 -15.38
CA VAL A 8 20.48 28.92 -13.92
C VAL A 8 20.08 27.55 -13.35
N PRO A 9 20.90 26.91 -12.48
CA PRO A 9 20.52 25.66 -11.86
C PRO A 9 19.27 25.89 -10.99
N ASP A 10 18.14 25.29 -11.37
CA ASP A 10 16.92 25.36 -10.57
C ASP A 10 17.15 24.63 -9.23
N ALA A 11 17.51 25.38 -8.19
CA ALA A 11 17.70 24.89 -6.84
C ALA A 11 16.43 24.18 -6.32
N TRP A 12 15.25 24.58 -6.80
CA TRP A 12 14.00 23.93 -6.47
C TRP A 12 13.87 22.54 -7.10
N ALA A 13 14.36 22.34 -8.32
CA ALA A 13 14.38 21.03 -8.95
C ALA A 13 15.25 20.03 -8.18
N LYS A 14 16.40 20.50 -7.64
CA LYS A 14 17.26 19.68 -6.78
C LYS A 14 16.54 19.30 -5.49
N LEU A 15 15.86 20.25 -4.85
CA LEU A 15 15.14 20.03 -3.60
C LEU A 15 13.95 19.06 -3.78
N ARG A 16 13.17 19.20 -4.87
CA ARG A 16 12.08 18.27 -5.20
C ARG A 16 12.58 16.84 -5.39
N ARG A 17 13.68 16.65 -6.11
CA ARG A 17 14.29 15.32 -6.31
C ARG A 17 14.75 14.69 -4.98
N GLN A 18 15.36 15.48 -4.09
CA GLN A 18 15.77 15.00 -2.77
C GLN A 18 14.57 14.59 -1.90
N SER A 19 13.52 15.43 -1.87
CA SER A 19 12.27 15.11 -1.18
C SER A 19 11.61 13.85 -1.73
N TRP A 20 11.56 13.70 -3.05
CA TRP A 20 11.01 12.51 -3.70
C TRP A 20 11.82 11.25 -3.37
N ALA A 21 13.16 11.30 -3.41
CA ALA A 21 14.01 10.19 -3.04
C ALA A 21 13.81 9.76 -1.57
N ARG A 22 13.66 10.74 -0.66
CA ARG A 22 13.34 10.46 0.76
C ARG A 22 11.99 9.77 0.94
N LEU A 23 10.97 10.14 0.15
CA LEU A 23 9.66 9.50 0.19
C LEU A 23 9.71 8.10 -0.42
N LEU A 24 10.36 7.94 -1.58
CA LEU A 24 10.50 6.66 -2.27
C LEU A 24 11.20 5.63 -1.39
N ARG A 25 12.23 6.03 -0.64
CA ARG A 25 12.92 5.15 0.33
C ARG A 25 11.96 4.48 1.33
N LYS A 26 10.84 5.10 1.68
CA LYS A 26 9.87 4.51 2.61
C LYS A 26 9.05 3.37 2.02
N VAL A 27 8.95 3.31 0.68
CA VAL A 27 8.06 2.38 -0.03
C VAL A 27 8.85 1.36 -0.84
N TYR A 28 10.05 1.71 -1.31
CA TYR A 28 10.84 0.88 -2.22
C TYR A 28 11.31 -0.46 -1.63
N GLU A 29 11.47 -0.53 -0.31
CA GLU A 29 11.89 -1.76 0.39
C GLU A 29 10.71 -2.59 0.90
N VAL A 30 9.47 -2.15 0.65
CA VAL A 30 8.27 -2.86 1.09
C VAL A 30 7.82 -3.81 -0.02
N ASP A 31 7.83 -5.12 0.25
CA ASP A 31 7.22 -6.10 -0.65
C ASP A 31 5.70 -6.09 -0.47
N PRO A 32 4.92 -5.60 -1.46
CA PRO A 32 3.47 -5.55 -1.37
C PRO A 32 2.82 -6.94 -1.44
N PHE A 33 3.58 -7.98 -1.82
CA PHE A 33 3.09 -9.35 -1.90
C PHE A 33 3.34 -10.15 -0.61
N ILE A 34 3.79 -9.51 0.48
CA ILE A 34 3.90 -10.14 1.78
C ILE A 34 2.89 -9.51 2.74
N CYS A 35 2.04 -10.33 3.35
CA CYS A 35 1.12 -9.86 4.37
C CYS A 35 1.88 -9.38 5.62
N PRO A 36 1.68 -8.15 6.11
CA PRO A 36 2.37 -7.66 7.30
C PRO A 36 1.90 -8.33 8.60
N LYS A 37 0.74 -9.01 8.59
CA LYS A 37 0.18 -9.68 9.77
C LYS A 37 0.63 -11.14 9.93
N CYS A 38 0.69 -11.89 8.83
CA CYS A 38 0.95 -13.33 8.86
C CYS A 38 2.15 -13.78 8.02
N GLN A 39 2.84 -12.85 7.35
CA GLN A 39 4.00 -13.12 6.47
C GLN A 39 3.70 -14.07 5.29
N GLY A 40 2.43 -14.36 5.01
CA GLY A 40 2.03 -15.14 3.85
C GLY A 40 2.18 -14.38 2.53
N THR A 41 2.39 -15.13 1.45
CA THR A 41 2.45 -14.60 0.08
C THR A 41 1.05 -14.19 -0.41
N MET A 42 0.95 -13.02 -1.02
CA MET A 42 -0.24 -12.47 -1.64
C MET A 42 -0.10 -12.48 -3.16
N SER A 43 -1.22 -12.44 -3.88
CA SER A 43 -1.25 -12.34 -5.34
C SER A 43 -2.36 -11.40 -5.80
N VAL A 44 -2.19 -10.80 -6.98
CA VAL A 44 -3.24 -9.98 -7.59
C VAL A 44 -4.33 -10.90 -8.12
N VAL A 45 -5.55 -10.75 -7.60
CA VAL A 45 -6.71 -11.56 -8.03
C VAL A 45 -7.52 -10.86 -9.13
N ALA A 46 -7.58 -9.53 -9.11
CA ALA A 46 -8.29 -8.74 -10.10
C ALA A 46 -7.72 -7.32 -10.20
N ILE A 47 -7.86 -6.71 -11.37
CA ILE A 47 -7.61 -5.28 -11.61
C ILE A 47 -8.97 -4.65 -11.92
N ILE A 48 -9.35 -3.62 -11.18
CA ILE A 48 -10.64 -2.94 -11.32
C ILE A 48 -10.38 -1.58 -11.93
N GLU A 49 -10.73 -1.42 -13.21
CA GLU A 49 -10.49 -0.18 -13.96
C GLU A 49 -11.71 0.75 -14.00
N ASP A 50 -12.92 0.20 -13.84
CA ASP A 50 -14.15 0.99 -13.90
C ASP A 50 -14.34 1.82 -12.61
N PRO A 51 -14.36 3.17 -12.72
CA PRO A 51 -14.57 4.04 -11.56
C PRO A 51 -15.96 3.88 -10.92
N ALA A 52 -16.98 3.46 -11.67
CA ALA A 52 -18.31 3.21 -11.14
C ALA A 52 -18.31 2.00 -10.19
N GLU A 53 -17.65 0.91 -10.59
CA GLU A 53 -17.47 -0.28 -9.74
C GLU A 53 -16.61 0.03 -8.51
N LEU A 54 -15.53 0.80 -8.69
CA LEU A 54 -14.71 1.25 -7.56
C LEU A 54 -15.52 2.05 -6.54
N THR A 55 -16.42 2.92 -7.00
CA THR A 55 -17.29 3.72 -6.13
C THR A 55 -18.22 2.83 -5.32
N LYS A 56 -18.87 1.83 -5.95
CA LYS A 56 -19.75 0.88 -5.25
C LYS A 56 -19.00 0.11 -4.15
N ILE A 57 -17.77 -0.33 -4.44
CA ILE A 57 -16.93 -1.04 -3.46
C ILE A 57 -16.58 -0.15 -2.28
N ILE A 58 -16.18 1.10 -2.53
CA ILE A 58 -15.85 2.07 -1.48
C ILE A 58 -17.08 2.37 -0.61
N GLU A 59 -18.25 2.56 -1.21
CA GLU A 59 -19.51 2.80 -0.49
C GLU A 59 -19.89 1.59 0.38
N TRP A 60 -19.77 0.38 -0.17
CA TRP A 60 -19.99 -0.85 0.57
C TRP A 60 -19.04 -0.97 1.76
N ALA A 61 -17.74 -0.71 1.58
CA ALA A 61 -16.73 -0.78 2.64
C ALA A 61 -17.00 0.22 3.78
N LYS A 62 -17.35 1.47 3.44
CA LYS A 62 -17.72 2.50 4.44
C LYS A 62 -18.94 2.11 5.28
N LYS A 63 -19.87 1.34 4.71
CA LYS A 63 -21.03 0.82 5.45
C LYS A 63 -20.61 -0.25 6.46
N GLN A 64 -19.65 -1.10 6.10
CA GLN A 64 -19.12 -2.15 6.97
C GLN A 64 -18.34 -1.59 8.18
N GLU A 65 -17.62 -0.48 8.05
CA GLU A 65 -16.94 0.18 9.18
C GLU A 65 -17.90 0.69 10.26
N LYS A 66 -19.17 0.91 9.92
CA LYS A 66 -20.21 1.34 10.87
C LYS A 66 -20.84 0.17 11.61
N GLU A 67 -20.71 -1.05 11.11
CA GLU A 67 -21.09 -2.25 11.85
C GLU A 67 -19.92 -2.61 12.78
N PRO A 68 -20.20 -3.00 14.05
CA PRO A 68 -19.13 -3.50 14.92
C PRO A 68 -18.40 -4.62 14.17
N PRO A 69 -17.06 -4.69 14.25
CA PRO A 69 -16.31 -5.64 13.46
C PRO A 69 -16.88 -7.02 13.78
N LEU A 70 -17.54 -7.63 12.78
CA LEU A 70 -17.75 -9.05 12.82
C LEU A 70 -16.32 -9.60 12.87
N THR A 71 -15.95 -10.12 14.02
CA THR A 71 -14.73 -10.89 14.21
C THR A 71 -14.85 -12.10 13.29
N VAL A 72 -14.55 -11.90 12.00
CA VAL A 72 -14.54 -12.99 11.04
C VAL A 72 -13.28 -13.77 11.31
N CYS A 73 -13.51 -14.88 12.00
CA CYS A 73 -12.57 -15.93 12.32
C CYS A 73 -11.78 -16.34 11.07
N ALA A 74 -10.53 -15.89 11.02
CA ALA A 74 -9.43 -16.74 10.59
C ALA A 74 -8.39 -16.73 11.73
N VAL A 75 -8.84 -17.13 12.92
CA VAL A 75 -7.92 -17.54 13.99
C VAL A 75 -7.53 -18.97 13.64
N SER A 76 -6.25 -19.22 13.38
CA SER A 76 -5.74 -20.60 13.39
C SER A 76 -6.23 -21.26 14.69
N PRO A 77 -6.71 -22.53 14.68
CA PRO A 77 -7.13 -23.20 15.91
C PRO A 77 -6.06 -22.98 16.99
N PRO A 78 -6.42 -22.59 18.22
CA PRO A 78 -5.43 -22.46 19.29
C PRO A 78 -4.70 -23.80 19.35
N GLU A 79 -3.36 -23.73 19.29
CA GLU A 79 -2.45 -24.86 19.19
C GLU A 79 -2.89 -25.98 20.16
N LEU A 80 -3.52 -27.01 19.60
CA LEU A 80 -4.17 -28.03 20.39
C LEU A 80 -3.11 -29.01 20.87
N ALA A 81 -2.69 -28.81 22.12
CA ALA A 81 -2.37 -29.89 23.05
C ALA A 81 -1.45 -31.01 22.53
N LEU A 82 -0.29 -30.69 21.95
CA LEU A 82 0.81 -31.66 21.79
C LEU A 82 1.69 -31.72 23.04
N LEU A 83 1.07 -32.00 24.19
CA LEU A 83 1.81 -32.29 25.43
C LEU A 83 1.19 -33.42 26.25
N LEU A 84 0.47 -34.36 25.62
CA LEU A 84 0.17 -35.67 26.22
C LEU A 84 0.06 -36.76 25.13
N ALA A 85 1.22 -37.22 24.65
CA ALA A 85 1.42 -38.57 24.12
C ALA A 85 2.89 -38.97 24.36
#